data_AF-A0A157SYN7-F1
#
_entry.id   AF-A0A157SYN7-F1
#
_cell.length_a   1.000
_cell.length_b   1.000
_cell.length_c   1.000
_cell.angle_alpha   90.00
_cell.angle_beta   90.00
_cell.angle_gamma   90.00
#
_symmetry.space_group_name_H-M   'P 1'
#
loop_
_entity.id
_entity.type
_entity.pdbx_description
1 polymer ?
#
loop_
_entity_poly.entity_id
_entity_poly.type
_entity_poly.pdbx_seq_one_letter_code
_entity_poly.pdbx_strand_id
1 'polypeptide(L)'
;MILIYDILLYYGFQFNDYWSTVLGVNVGAHEANIVAKLFMKNKWTLAIYKFDLATVALLLGLMLPTPHQTEIFLLIADVVECLVTLNNIFAIRRHKGRKK
;
A
#
# COMPACT_ATOMS: atom_id res chain seq x y z
N MET A 1 -20.94 10.93 7.10
CA MET A 1 -20.31 9.99 8.06
C MET A 1 -19.50 8.89 7.36
N ILE A 2 -19.83 8.48 6.13
CA ILE A 2 -19.11 7.40 5.39
C ILE A 2 -17.65 7.77 5.07
N LEU A 3 -17.38 9.00 4.63
CA LEU A 3 -16.04 9.44 4.20
C LEU A 3 -14.90 9.26 5.23
N ILE A 4 -15.14 9.48 6.53
CA ILE A 4 -14.10 9.28 7.56
C ILE A 4 -13.74 7.80 7.69
N TYR A 5 -14.73 6.91 7.62
CA TYR A 5 -14.47 5.47 7.65
C TYR A 5 -13.72 5.03 6.40
N ASP A 6 -14.05 5.57 5.23
CA ASP A 6 -13.33 5.25 3.99
C ASP A 6 -11.87 5.72 4.04
N ILE A 7 -11.61 6.92 4.58
CA ILE A 7 -10.23 7.41 4.77
C ILE A 7 -9.47 6.51 5.77
N LEU A 8 -10.11 6.09 6.86
CA LEU A 8 -9.49 5.17 7.82
C LEU A 8 -9.20 3.80 7.17
N LEU A 9 -10.13 3.29 6.36
CA LEU A 9 -9.96 2.03 5.63
C LEU A 9 -8.81 2.13 4.63
N TYR A 10 -8.77 3.24 3.89
CA TYR A 10 -7.71 3.58 2.94
C TYR A 10 -6.33 3.55 3.59
N TYR A 11 -6.12 4.30 4.67
CA TYR A 11 -4.84 4.27 5.37
C TYR A 11 -4.55 2.92 6.03
N GLY A 12 -5.57 2.17 6.44
CA GLY A 12 -5.43 0.81 6.94
C GLY A 12 -4.86 -0.14 5.90
N PHE A 13 -5.35 -0.07 4.65
CA PHE A 13 -4.80 -0.86 3.55
C PHE A 13 -3.37 -0.43 3.18
N GLN A 14 -3.11 0.88 3.11
CA GLN A 14 -1.76 1.41 2.86
C GLN A 14 -0.75 0.94 3.91
N PHE A 15 -1.17 0.89 5.19
CA PHE A 15 -0.33 0.37 6.26
C PHE A 15 -0.05 -1.14 6.12
N ASN A 16 -1.06 -1.93 5.75
CA ASN A 16 -0.90 -3.37 5.52
C ASN A 16 0.05 -3.66 4.36
N ASP A 17 -0.05 -2.92 3.26
CA ASP A 17 0.88 -3.04 2.15
C ASP A 17 2.31 -2.65 2.57
N TYR A 18 2.49 -1.51 3.23
CA TYR A 18 3.80 -1.09 3.74
C TYR A 18 4.42 -2.17 4.63
N TRP A 19 3.67 -2.69 5.60
CA TRP A 19 4.17 -3.70 6.52
C TRP A 19 4.47 -5.02 5.83
N SER A 20 3.60 -5.47 4.92
CA SER A 20 3.82 -6.68 4.13
C SER A 20 5.05 -6.55 3.22
N THR A 21 5.31 -5.37 2.67
CA THR A 21 6.53 -5.06 1.91
C THR A 21 7.78 -5.19 2.80
N VAL A 22 7.78 -4.55 3.97
CA VAL A 22 8.91 -4.62 4.92
C VAL A 22 9.18 -6.06 5.35
N LEU A 23 8.13 -6.84 5.65
CA LEU A 23 8.25 -8.25 5.99
C LEU A 23 8.80 -9.08 4.81
N GLY A 24 8.32 -8.82 3.59
CA GLY A 24 8.81 -9.42 2.34
C GLY A 24 10.31 -9.27 2.19
N VAL A 25 10.80 -8.04 2.28
CA VAL A 25 12.23 -7.73 2.17
C VAL A 25 13.03 -8.46 3.25
N ASN A 26 12.56 -8.47 4.50
CA ASN A 26 13.27 -9.15 5.60
C ASN A 26 13.42 -10.67 5.38
N VAL A 27 12.49 -11.32 4.69
CA VAL A 27 12.58 -12.76 4.38
C VAL A 27 13.37 -13.04 3.09
N GLY A 28 13.76 -12.01 2.35
CA GLY A 28 14.51 -12.09 1.09
C GLY A 28 13.66 -12.06 -0.18
N ALA A 29 12.39 -11.65 -0.08
CA ALA A 29 11.59 -11.33 -1.25
C ALA A 29 12.09 -10.03 -1.90
N HIS A 30 11.98 -9.94 -3.22
CA HIS A 30 12.43 -8.77 -3.98
C HIS A 30 11.24 -7.85 -4.30
N GLU A 31 11.42 -6.56 -4.06
CA GLU A 31 10.48 -5.53 -4.52
C GLU A 31 10.57 -5.42 -6.04
N ALA A 32 9.42 -5.60 -6.72
CA ALA A 32 9.34 -5.51 -8.17
C ALA A 32 9.36 -4.06 -8.67
N ASN A 33 8.90 -3.11 -7.86
CA ASN A 33 8.84 -1.70 -8.24
C ASN A 33 10.22 -1.04 -8.13
N ILE A 34 10.78 -0.67 -9.29
CA ILE A 34 12.11 -0.05 -9.41
C ILE A 34 12.17 1.29 -8.66
N VAL A 35 11.09 2.08 -8.69
CA VAL A 35 11.03 3.37 -8.01
C VAL A 35 10.98 3.17 -6.49
N ALA A 36 10.12 2.27 -6.02
CA ALA A 36 10.05 1.94 -4.59
C ALA A 36 11.39 1.41 -4.05
N LYS A 37 12.15 0.67 -4.88
CA LYS A 37 13.48 0.15 -4.54
C LYS A 37 14.49 1.25 -4.17
N LEU A 38 14.37 2.46 -4.73
CA LEU A 38 15.22 3.60 -4.38
C LEU A 38 15.00 4.06 -2.93
N PHE A 39 13.77 3.90 -2.43
CA PHE A 39 13.35 4.31 -1.08
C PHE A 39 13.42 3.17 -0.06
N MET A 40 13.74 1.93 -0.47
CA MET A 40 13.87 0.77 0.41
C MET A 40 15.17 0.71 1.23
N LYS A 41 16.07 1.70 1.11
CA LYS A 41 17.33 1.74 1.90
C LYS A 41 17.07 1.73 3.41
N ASN A 42 15.96 2.33 3.85
CA ASN A 42 15.51 2.33 5.25
C ASN A 42 13.98 2.15 5.29
N LYS A 43 13.47 1.51 6.35
CA LYS A 43 12.03 1.32 6.59
C LYS A 43 11.30 2.66 6.67
N TRP A 44 11.94 3.66 7.28
CA TRP A 44 11.38 5.01 7.42
C TRP A 44 11.27 5.75 6.09
N THR A 45 12.27 5.65 5.21
CA THR A 45 12.22 6.30 3.89
C THR A 45 11.18 5.65 2.99
N LEU A 46 10.99 4.33 3.11
CA LEU A 46 9.92 3.62 2.43
C LEU A 46 8.54 4.01 2.96
N ALA A 47 8.40 4.15 4.27
CA ALA A 47 7.15 4.60 4.89
C ALA A 47 6.78 6.00 4.40
N ILE A 48 7.68 6.96 4.50
CA ILE A 48 7.46 8.33 4.03
C ILE A 48 7.06 8.33 2.55
N TYR A 49 7.81 7.63 1.70
CA TYR A 49 7.49 7.54 0.27
C TYR A 49 6.08 6.98 0.00
N LYS A 50 5.71 5.85 0.63
CA LYS A 50 4.41 5.22 0.40
C LYS A 50 3.26 6.06 0.96
N PHE A 51 3.39 6.53 2.19
CA PHE A 51 2.34 7.33 2.84
C PHE A 51 2.19 8.70 2.20
N ASP A 52 3.27 9.39 1.81
CA ASP A 52 3.17 10.67 1.11
C ASP A 52 2.49 10.49 -0.26
N LEU A 53 2.84 9.43 -1.01
CA LEU A 53 2.20 9.13 -2.28
C LEU A 53 0.70 8.83 -2.09
N ALA A 54 0.35 8.06 -1.05
CA ALA A 54 -1.04 7.78 -0.70
C ALA A 54 -1.79 9.05 -0.28
N THR A 55 -1.17 9.92 0.52
CA THR A 55 -1.76 11.20 0.91
C THR A 55 -1.99 12.10 -0.31
N VAL A 56 -1.03 12.18 -1.24
CA VAL A 56 -1.21 12.93 -2.49
C VAL A 56 -2.36 12.35 -3.32
N ALA A 57 -2.43 11.03 -3.46
CA ALA A 57 -3.52 10.36 -4.18
C ALA A 57 -4.88 10.62 -3.53
N LEU A 58 -4.95 10.57 -2.19
CA LEU A 58 -6.16 10.91 -1.44
C LEU A 58 -6.59 12.37 -1.67
N LEU A 59 -5.66 13.32 -1.61
CA LEU A 59 -5.96 14.73 -1.88
C LEU A 59 -6.52 14.93 -3.30
N LEU A 60 -5.94 14.25 -4.29
CA LEU A 60 -6.46 14.27 -5.67
C LEU A 60 -7.87 13.65 -5.75
N GLY A 61 -8.13 12.56 -5.04
CA GLY A 61 -9.45 11.93 -4.97
C GLY A 61 -10.51 12.82 -4.30
N LEU A 62 -10.11 13.60 -3.28
CA LEU A 62 -10.97 14.58 -2.60
C LEU A 62 -11.24 15.83 -3.45
N MET A 63 -10.41 16.12 -4.46
CA MET A 63 -10.64 17.19 -5.43
C MET A 63 -11.62 16.80 -6.55
N LEU A 64 -12.09 15.55 -6.57
CA LEU A 64 -13.07 15.11 -7.57
C LEU A 64 -14.41 15.86 -7.39
N PRO A 65 -15.10 16.18 -8.50
CA PRO A 65 -16.22 17.10 -8.48
C PRO A 65 -17.48 16.56 -7.78
N THR A 66 -17.56 15.24 -7.55
CA THR A 66 -18.70 14.65 -6.85
C THR A 66 -18.26 13.69 -5.75
N PRO A 67 -18.98 13.62 -4.61
CA PRO A 67 -18.69 12.67 -3.54
C PRO A 67 -18.68 11.21 -4.01
N HIS A 68 -19.57 10.86 -4.94
CA HIS A 68 -19.65 9.51 -5.48
C HIS A 68 -18.39 9.10 -6.26
N GLN A 69 -17.75 10.04 -6.97
CA GLN A 69 -16.48 9.78 -7.63
C GLN A 69 -15.33 9.58 -6.64
N THR A 70 -15.31 10.33 -5.54
CA THR A 70 -14.35 10.13 -4.44
C THR A 70 -14.53 8.76 -3.81
N GLU A 71 -15.77 8.33 -3.54
CA GLU A 71 -16.06 6.98 -3.01
C GLU A 71 -15.58 5.87 -3.95
N ILE A 72 -15.86 5.99 -5.25
CA ILE A 72 -15.38 5.03 -6.26
C ILE A 72 -13.85 5.03 -6.32
N PHE A 73 -13.22 6.19 -6.27
CA PHE A 73 -11.76 6.31 -6.28
C PHE A 73 -11.14 5.60 -5.06
N LEU A 74 -11.67 5.86 -3.86
CA LEU A 74 -11.21 5.23 -2.62
C LEU A 74 -11.39 3.71 -2.67
N LEU A 75 -12.57 3.24 -3.12
CA LEU A 75 -12.86 1.82 -3.28
C LEU A 75 -11.87 1.14 -4.25
N ILE A 76 -11.59 1.76 -5.40
CA ILE A 76 -10.63 1.23 -6.37
C ILE A 76 -9.23 1.16 -5.74
N ALA A 77 -8.81 2.22 -5.05
CA ALA A 77 -7.51 2.26 -4.41
C ALA A 77 -7.38 1.17 -3.34
N ASP A 78 -8.40 0.96 -2.52
CA ASP A 78 -8.44 -0.08 -1.49
C ASP A 78 -8.36 -1.49 -2.08
N VAL A 79 -9.09 -1.75 -3.17
CA VAL A 79 -9.05 -3.04 -3.87
C VAL A 79 -7.66 -3.29 -4.45
N VAL A 80 -7.06 -2.29 -5.10
CA VAL A 80 -5.70 -2.40 -5.64
C VAL A 80 -4.71 -2.69 -4.52
N GLU A 81 -4.78 -1.95 -3.41
CA GLU A 81 -3.87 -2.10 -2.29
C GLU A 81 -4.01 -3.46 -1.59
N CYS A 82 -5.24 -3.96 -1.50
CA CYS A 82 -5.51 -5.32 -1.03
C CYS A 82 -4.84 -6.37 -1.93
N LEU A 83 -4.93 -6.24 -3.25
CA LEU A 83 -4.29 -7.15 -4.19
C LEU A 83 -2.76 -7.12 -4.07
N VAL A 84 -2.16 -5.94 -3.93
CA VAL A 84 -0.71 -5.79 -3.71
C VAL A 84 -0.30 -6.45 -2.39
N THR A 85 -1.03 -6.17 -1.31
CA THR A 85 -0.79 -6.79 0.01
C THR A 85 -0.86 -8.31 -0.06
N LEU A 86 -1.88 -8.87 -0.74
CA LEU A 86 -2.01 -10.31 -0.93
C LEU A 86 -0.82 -10.88 -1.68
N ASN A 87 -0.39 -10.23 -2.76
CA ASN A 87 0.78 -10.63 -3.52
C ASN A 87 2.05 -10.65 -2.65
N ASN A 88 2.25 -9.64 -1.79
CA ASN A 88 3.35 -9.59 -0.84
C ASN A 88 3.30 -10.77 0.15
N ILE A 89 2.11 -11.09 0.67
CA ILE A 89 1.90 -12.24 1.57
C ILE A 89 2.25 -13.56 0.86
N PHE A 90 1.83 -13.75 -0.39
CA PHE A 90 2.19 -14.93 -1.18
C PHE A 90 3.70 -15.02 -1.42
N ALA A 91 4.35 -13.90 -1.76
CA ALA A 91 5.79 -13.84 -1.91
C ALA A 91 6.53 -14.22 -0.63
N ILE A 92 6.11 -13.69 0.53
CA ILE A 92 6.64 -14.05 1.85
C ILE A 92 6.50 -15.55 2.10
N ARG A 93 5.30 -16.11 1.90
CA ARG A 93 5.03 -17.54 2.13
C ARG A 93 5.92 -18.42 1.26
N ARG A 94 6.08 -18.07 -0.02
CA ARG A 94 6.95 -18.80 -0.96
C ARG A 94 8.41 -18.77 -0.54
N HIS A 95 8.93 -17.61 -0.12
CA HIS A 95 10.31 -17.47 0.33
C HIS A 95 10.57 -18.15 1.66
N LYS A 96 9.63 -18.06 2.61
CA LYS A 96 9.73 -18.75 3.91
C LYS A 96 9.67 -20.27 3.76
N GLY A 97 8.86 -20.79 2.85
CA GLY A 97 8.77 -22.22 2.54
C GLY A 97 10.01 -22.80 1.87
N ARG A 98 10.78 -21.99 1.14
CA ARG A 98 12.05 -22.39 0.50
C ARG A 98 13.27 -22.37 1.42
N LYS A 99 13.16 -21.76 2.62
CA LYS A 99 14.22 -21.71 3.64
C LYS A 99 14.14 -22.85 4.68
N LYS A 100 13.11 -23.69 4.61
CA LYS A 100 13.04 -24.97 5.34
C LYS A 100 13.54 -26.09 4.44
#